data_AF-A0A7J7L935-F1
#
_entry.id   AF-A0A7J7L935-F1
#
_cell.length_a   1.000
_cell.length_b   1.000
_cell.length_c   1.000
_cell.angle_alpha   90.00
_cell.angle_beta   90.00
_cell.angle_gamma   90.00
#
_symmetry.space_group_name_H-M   'P 1'
#
loop_
_entity.id
_entity.type
_entity.pdbx_description
1 polymer ?
#
loop_
_entity_poly.entity_id
_entity_poly.type
_entity_poly.pdbx_seq_one_letter_code
_entity_poly.pdbx_strand_id
1 'polypeptide(L)' 'MDVPKGHLAVYVGENKKKRAVVPLSYLKHPSFQDLLSRVEEEFGFNHSIGGLTIP' A
#
# COMPACT_ATOMS: atom_id res chain seq x y z
N MET A 1 1.09 -14.64 -8.89
CA MET A 1 -0.25 -14.37 -8.34
C MET A 1 -0.67 -12.99 -8.79
N ASP A 2 -1.61 -12.96 -9.72
CA ASP A 2 -2.15 -11.73 -10.30
C ASP A 2 -3.07 -11.01 -9.32
N VAL A 3 -3.09 -9.68 -9.40
CA VAL A 3 -4.01 -8.85 -8.63
C VAL A 3 -5.31 -8.73 -9.43
N PRO A 4 -6.46 -9.14 -8.87
CA PRO A 4 -7.74 -8.97 -9.55
C PRO A 4 -8.02 -7.49 -9.85
N LYS A 5 -8.73 -7.22 -10.96
CA LYS A 5 -9.18 -5.86 -11.28
C LYS A 5 -9.96 -5.28 -10.09
N GLY A 6 -9.72 -4.01 -9.78
CA GLY A 6 -10.36 -3.35 -8.64
C GLY A 6 -9.68 -3.60 -7.28
N HIS A 7 -8.50 -4.24 -7.26
CA HIS A 7 -7.72 -4.47 -6.05
C HIS A 7 -6.29 -3.92 -6.21
N LEU A 8 -5.62 -3.69 -5.08
CA LEU A 8 -4.19 -3.41 -5.03
C LEU A 8 -3.46 -4.43 -4.16
N ALA A 9 -2.18 -4.64 -4.45
CA ALA A 9 -1.29 -5.41 -3.58
C ALA A 9 -0.61 -4.47 -2.58
N VAL A 10 -0.63 -4.87 -1.31
CA VAL A 10 0.01 -4.18 -0.19
C VAL A 10 1.04 -5.11 0.42
N TYR A 11 2.26 -4.61 0.63
CA TYR A 11 3.34 -5.35 1.26
C TYR A 11 3.55 -4.83 2.69
N VAL A 12 3.50 -5.73 3.66
CA VAL A 12 3.56 -5.39 5.09
C VAL A 12 4.85 -5.95 5.72
N GLY A 13 5.51 -5.10 6.50
CA GLY A 13 6.72 -5.39 7.28
C GLY A 13 8.03 -5.12 6.55
N GLU A 14 9.11 -4.94 7.32
CA GLU A 14 10.44 -4.47 6.87
C GLU A 14 11.02 -5.22 5.66
N ASN A 15 10.71 -6.52 5.52
CA ASN A 15 11.22 -7.37 4.44
C ASN A 15 10.14 -7.80 3.43
N LYS A 16 9.00 -7.10 3.39
CA LYS A 16 7.87 -7.40 2.48
C LYS A 16 7.39 -8.85 2.58
N LYS A 17 7.49 -9.45 3.77
CA LYS A 17 7.23 -10.88 4.02
C LYS A 17 5.76 -11.25 3.87
N LYS A 18 4.85 -10.28 3.97
CA LYS A 18 3.41 -10.51 3.82
C LYS A 18 2.83 -9.62 2.74
N ARG A 19 2.26 -10.25 1.71
CA ARG A 19 1.49 -9.59 0.66
C ARG A 19 0.00 -9.77 0.95
N ALA A 20 -0.72 -8.67 1.05
CA ALA A 20 -2.17 -8.63 1.09
C ALA A 20 -2.71 -8.09 -0.24
N VAL A 21 -3.88 -8.56 -0.65
CA VAL A 21 -4.63 -7.99 -1.78
C VAL A 21 -5.88 -7.35 -1.20
N VAL A 22 -6.01 -6.04 -1.34
CA VAL A 22 -7.11 -5.28 -0.74
C VAL A 22 -7.91 -4.57 -1.84
N PRO A 23 -9.23 -4.39 -1.67
CA PRO A 23 -10.04 -3.66 -2.64
C PRO A 23 -9.62 -2.18 -2.74
N LEU A 24 -9.69 -1.61 -3.95
CA LEU A 24 -9.44 -0.17 -4.17
C LEU A 24 -10.41 0.73 -3.41
N SER A 25 -11.58 0.23 -2.98
CA SER A 25 -12.53 0.98 -2.16
C SER A 25 -11.92 1.43 -0.83
N TYR A 26 -10.91 0.72 -0.31
CA TYR A 26 -10.19 1.10 0.90
C TYR A 26 -9.37 2.38 0.73
N LEU A 27 -8.95 2.72 -0.49
CA LEU A 27 -8.24 3.98 -0.77
C LEU A 27 -9.11 5.22 -0.48
N LYS A 28 -10.44 5.06 -0.43
CA LYS A 28 -11.38 6.13 -0.08
C LYS A 28 -11.67 6.21 1.41
N HIS A 29 -11.18 5.25 2.20
CA HIS A 29 -11.39 5.27 3.63
C HIS A 29 -10.48 6.33 4.26
N PRO A 30 -10.99 7.28 5.08
CA PRO A 30 -10.19 8.37 5.62
C PRO A 30 -8.93 7.90 6.34
N SER A 31 -9.03 6.87 7.19
CA SER A 31 -7.87 6.31 7.90
C SER A 31 -6.81 5.71 6.97
N PHE A 32 -7.20 5.22 5.79
CA PHE A 32 -6.24 4.72 4.82
C PHE A 32 -5.56 5.87 4.09
N GLN A 33 -6.28 6.96 3.79
CA GLN A 33 -5.70 8.18 3.24
C GLN A 33 -4.70 8.81 4.22
N ASP A 34 -5.06 8.91 5.50
CA ASP A 34 -4.17 9.40 6.56
C ASP A 34 -2.89 8.56 6.64
N LEU A 35 -3.01 7.23 6.50
CA LEU A 35 -1.86 6.35 6.45
C LEU A 35 -0.99 6.61 5.23
N LEU A 36 -1.59 6.75 4.03
CA LEU A 36 -0.85 7.07 2.81
C LEU A 36 -0.12 8.40 2.90
N SER A 37 -0.75 9.43 3.47
CA SER A 37 -0.14 10.74 3.68
C SER A 37 1.06 10.66 4.63
N ARG A 38 0.96 9.91 5.75
CA ARG A 38 2.11 9.69 6.65
C ARG A 38 3.25 8.95 5.98
N VAL A 39 2.92 7.93 5.18
CA VAL A 39 3.94 7.16 4.44
C VAL A 39 4.62 8.04 3.38
N GLU A 40 3.87 8.91 2.70
CA GLU A 40 4.43 9.90 1.77
C GLU A 40 5.37 10.89 2.50
N GLU A 41 4.97 11.42 3.65
CA GLU A 41 5.80 12.34 4.44
C GLU A 41 7.11 11.69 4.91
N GLU A 42 7.07 10.41 5.31
CA GLU A 42 8.22 9.70 5.86
C GLU A 42 9.16 9.13 4.77
N PHE A 43 8.60 8.60 3.68
CA PHE A 43 9.36 7.84 2.67
C PHE A 43 9.34 8.48 1.27
N GLY A 44 8.53 9.51 1.04
CA GLY A 44 8.33 10.13 -0.26
C GLY A 44 7.63 9.19 -1.27
N PHE A 45 7.69 9.53 -2.55
CA PHE A 45 7.10 8.72 -3.63
C PHE A 45 8.09 7.77 -4.32
N ASN A 46 9.37 7.83 -3.95
CA ASN A 46 10.43 7.12 -4.67
C ASN A 46 10.58 5.67 -4.20
N HIS A 47 9.55 4.88 -4.42
CA HIS A 47 9.56 3.45 -4.13
C HIS A 47 9.94 2.67 -5.38
N SER A 48 11.17 2.13 -5.40
CA SER A 48 11.71 1.30 -6.50
C SER A 48 10.84 0.08 -6.84
N ILE A 49 10.04 -0.37 -5.87
CA ILE A 49 9.01 -1.39 -6.04
C ILE A 49 7.70 -0.62 -6.09
N GLY A 50 7.09 -0.50 -7.27
CA GLY A 50 5.88 0.30 -7.53
C GLY A 50 4.59 -0.19 -6.85
N GLY A 51 4.69 -0.69 -5.62
CA GLY A 51 3.57 -1.10 -4.77
C GLY A 51 3.67 -0.45 -3.38
N LEU A 52 2.51 -0.27 -2.76
CA LEU A 52 2.40 0.32 -1.43
C LEU A 52 3.09 -0.57 -0.39
N THR A 53 4.05 -0.02 0.34
CA THR A 53 4.74 -0.69 1.44
C THR A 53 4.33 -0.01 2.75
N ILE A 54 3.79 -0.77 3.69
CA ILE A 54 3.36 -0.27 4.99
C ILE A 54 4.34 -0.83 6.04
N PRO A 55 4.94 0.02 6.90
CA PRO A 55 5.79 -0.44 8.01
C PRO A 55 5.02 -1.36 8.97
#